data_AF-A0A8H4L5T9-F1
#
_entry.id   AF-A0A8H4L5T9-F1
#
_cell.length_a   1.000
_cell.length_b   1.000
_cell.length_c   1.000
_cell.angle_alpha   90.00
_cell.angle_beta   90.00
_cell.angle_gamma   90.00
#
_symmetry.space_group_name_H-M   'P 1'
#
loop_
_entity.id
_entity.type
_entity.pdbx_description
1 polymer ?
#
loop_
_entity_poly.entity_id
_entity_poly.type
_entity_poly.pdbx_seq_one_letter_code
_entity_poly.pdbx_strand_id
1 'polypeptide(L)'
;MASAKSAAKNTPRREWIKYGSQTSVALQISAPPWHLPTTRLKPEFWYLLPTLPSWISTSFIIRPLSFDAQAERRVIMNLLLSDDYLLQDYPENITNTIRSGHATTLRFNRKGDYLASGRVDGTVVVWDLETMGVARKLRGHNKSITFLSWSRCGQYLLTTCQGWKATLWDLQDGTRLREVRFRAPAYMAELHPWNHLQFVAALFEEQPVLVDISEPVDVKHILPSHPKRSNTDADAALREKQAKEDAKQMTTSAIWSTTGDHILAGTNKGRLNIIDAKSYEIIYSDKICSGAITTMRMTGSGRELLVNSQDRIIRTFRVPNLSVENLDLDTLQIPLEHKFQDVVNKLSWNHVTFSATGEYVAASTYNNHELYVWERNHGSLVCMLKDPKEEQGVIEWHPTRALLAACGLETGRIYIWSVVSPQKWSALAPDFAEVEENVEYIEREDEFDIYAQEEIHRRRLDAEDEEVDVLTLDPSKTMDEGESFRMPILFNLGESDSEDEFIAVSTGTMRRRSPGEGQSDLDEKAPAKKSAAGKGPRSRKR
;
A
#
# COMPACT_ATOMS: atom_id res chain seq x y z
N MET A 1 -18.80 -71.85 32.35
CA MET A 1 -18.56 -72.03 33.80
C MET A 1 -17.94 -70.75 34.33
N ALA A 2 -18.50 -70.26 35.43
CA ALA A 2 -18.17 -69.02 36.10
C ALA A 2 -16.91 -69.10 36.99
N SER A 3 -16.50 -67.93 37.52
CA SER A 3 -15.70 -67.63 38.72
C SER A 3 -14.36 -66.94 38.39
N ALA A 4 -14.20 -65.61 38.55
CA ALA A 4 -14.05 -64.80 39.79
C ALA A 4 -12.78 -65.18 40.59
N LYS A 5 -11.82 -64.30 40.94
CA LYS A 5 -11.92 -63.09 41.80
C LYS A 5 -10.64 -62.22 41.79
N SER A 6 -10.83 -60.89 41.90
CA SER A 6 -10.17 -59.89 42.81
C SER A 6 -8.65 -59.82 43.02
N ALA A 7 -8.07 -58.63 42.74
CA ALA A 7 -7.19 -57.90 43.68
C ALA A 7 -7.14 -56.39 43.33
N ALA A 8 -7.00 -55.54 44.35
CA ALA A 8 -7.20 -54.09 44.32
C ALA A 8 -5.90 -53.28 44.56
N LYS A 9 -6.00 -51.96 44.29
CA LYS A 9 -5.20 -50.81 44.79
C LYS A 9 -3.79 -50.58 44.21
N ASN A 10 -3.62 -49.49 43.46
CA ASN A 10 -2.97 -48.26 43.98
C ASN A 10 -2.97 -47.12 42.95
N THR A 11 -3.54 -45.98 43.33
CA THR A 11 -3.40 -44.66 42.70
C THR A 11 -2.23 -43.90 43.34
N PRO A 12 -1.47 -43.11 42.58
CA PRO A 12 -0.78 -41.95 43.13
C PRO A 12 -1.49 -40.65 42.71
N ARG A 13 -1.85 -39.85 43.73
CA ARG A 13 -2.22 -38.44 43.61
C ARG A 13 -1.01 -37.64 43.12
N ARG A 14 -1.19 -36.78 42.10
CA ARG A 14 -0.27 -35.66 41.83
C ARG A 14 -0.91 -34.39 42.40
N GLU A 15 -0.24 -33.82 43.38
CA GLU A 15 -0.56 -32.54 44.01
C GLU A 15 -0.27 -31.39 43.04
N TRP A 16 -1.15 -30.39 43.06
CA TRP A 16 -0.97 -29.11 42.39
C TRP A 16 -0.25 -28.17 43.35
N ILE A 17 0.97 -27.77 43.01
CA ILE A 17 1.66 -26.66 43.68
C ILE A 17 1.48 -25.42 42.81
N LYS A 18 0.78 -24.42 43.34
CA LYS A 18 0.76 -23.04 42.84
C LYS A 18 2.12 -22.42 43.14
N TYR A 19 2.83 -21.92 42.12
CA TYR A 19 3.88 -20.93 42.32
C TYR A 19 3.35 -19.53 42.02
N GLY A 20 3.51 -18.66 43.02
CA GLY A 20 3.13 -17.26 43.00
C GLY A 20 4.22 -16.36 42.44
N SER A 21 3.77 -15.13 42.16
CA SER A 21 4.50 -13.89 41.90
C SER A 21 6.02 -13.91 42.09
N GLN A 22 6.77 -13.71 41.00
CA GLN A 22 8.15 -13.26 41.08
C GLN A 22 8.20 -11.76 41.36
N THR A 23 8.72 -11.45 42.53
CA THR A 23 9.27 -10.16 42.93
C THR A 23 10.54 -9.86 42.14
N SER A 24 10.62 -8.70 41.48
CA SER A 24 11.87 -8.15 40.94
C SER A 24 12.85 -7.87 42.08
N VAL A 25 14.05 -8.44 41.98
CA VAL A 25 15.19 -8.09 42.84
C VAL A 25 16.08 -7.14 42.05
N ALA A 26 16.12 -5.87 42.46
CA ALA A 26 17.12 -4.92 41.99
C ALA A 26 18.39 -5.11 42.83
N LEU A 27 19.50 -5.46 42.18
CA LEU A 27 20.83 -5.45 42.79
C LEU A 27 21.38 -4.03 42.73
N GLN A 28 21.49 -3.42 43.91
CA GLN A 28 22.03 -2.08 44.13
C GLN A 28 23.54 -2.20 44.41
N ILE A 29 24.39 -1.79 43.47
CA ILE A 29 25.83 -1.63 43.70
C ILE A 29 26.07 -0.21 44.21
N SER A 30 26.63 -0.11 45.41
CA SER A 30 26.94 1.14 46.11
C SER A 30 28.22 1.80 45.57
N ALA A 31 28.15 3.06 45.18
CA ALA A 31 29.32 3.94 44.96
C ALA A 31 29.35 5.04 46.05
N PRO A 32 30.54 5.52 46.48
CA PRO A 32 30.71 6.41 47.63
C PRO A 32 30.27 7.86 47.34
N PRO A 33 29.93 8.65 48.38
CA PRO A 33 29.34 9.97 48.20
C PRO A 33 30.41 11.05 47.96
N TRP A 34 30.28 11.78 46.86
CA TRP A 34 30.97 13.05 46.64
C TRP A 34 30.09 14.20 47.14
N HIS A 35 30.57 14.90 48.16
CA HIS A 35 29.96 16.11 48.70
C HIS A 35 30.15 17.30 47.74
N LEU A 36 29.05 17.92 47.31
CA LEU A 36 29.03 19.26 46.73
C LEU A 36 28.28 20.20 47.69
N PRO A 37 28.88 21.32 48.13
CA PRO A 37 28.20 22.28 48.99
C PRO A 37 27.27 23.17 48.17
N THR A 38 26.04 23.29 48.65
CA THR A 38 25.03 24.25 48.20
C THR A 38 25.36 25.64 48.76
N THR A 39 25.63 26.62 47.89
CA THR A 39 25.50 28.03 48.27
C THR A 39 24.72 28.82 47.22
N ARG A 40 23.66 29.46 47.72
CA ARG A 40 22.81 30.44 47.04
C ARG A 40 23.64 31.63 46.57
N LEU A 41 23.40 32.12 45.35
CA LEU A 41 23.62 33.53 45.02
C LEU A 41 22.46 34.08 44.17
N LYS A 42 21.98 35.25 44.59
CA LYS A 42 21.03 36.15 43.93
C LYS A 42 21.80 37.14 43.02
N PRO A 43 21.11 37.91 42.15
CA PRO A 43 21.67 38.54 40.96
C PRO A 43 22.19 39.98 41.17
N GLU A 44 22.75 40.52 40.08
CA GLU A 44 23.12 41.93 39.76
C GLU A 44 24.61 42.30 39.87
N PHE A 45 25.26 42.66 38.75
CA PHE A 45 25.52 44.04 38.29
C PHE A 45 26.43 44.08 37.03
N TRP A 46 26.31 45.20 36.30
CA TRP A 46 26.78 45.53 34.96
C TRP A 46 28.27 45.92 34.81
N TYR A 47 28.70 46.07 33.52
CA TYR A 47 29.85 46.81 32.95
C TYR A 47 31.18 46.02 32.84
N LEU A 48 32.00 46.02 31.78
CA LEU A 48 32.22 46.87 30.59
C LEU A 48 32.94 46.05 29.49
N LEU A 49 32.74 46.42 28.21
CA LEU A 49 33.51 45.97 27.04
C LEU A 49 35.00 46.36 27.12
N PRO A 50 35.89 45.65 26.39
CA PRO A 50 36.54 46.36 25.28
C PRO A 50 36.77 45.52 24.00
N THR A 51 36.39 46.14 22.88
CA THR A 51 37.10 46.24 21.58
C THR A 51 37.68 44.99 20.90
N LEU A 52 37.11 44.69 19.73
CA LEU A 52 37.65 43.87 18.64
C LEU A 52 39.00 44.40 18.09
N PRO A 53 39.73 43.54 17.36
CA PRO A 53 40.08 43.89 15.99
C PRO A 53 39.55 42.87 14.98
N SER A 54 38.99 43.44 13.93
CA SER A 54 38.54 42.86 12.69
C SER A 54 39.71 42.32 11.83
N TRP A 55 39.51 41.21 11.12
CA TRP A 55 39.63 41.01 9.65
C TRP A 55 39.61 39.51 9.33
N ILE A 56 38.55 39.04 8.66
CA ILE A 56 38.55 38.19 7.45
C ILE A 56 37.07 38.04 7.06
N SER A 57 36.76 38.58 5.89
CA SER A 57 35.47 38.51 5.24
C SER A 57 35.34 37.15 4.56
N THR A 58 34.43 36.30 5.06
CA THR A 58 33.94 35.14 4.30
C THR A 58 32.43 35.17 4.31
N SER A 59 31.86 35.47 3.15
CA SER A 59 30.42 35.52 2.91
C SER A 59 29.82 34.11 3.03
N PHE A 60 29.22 33.78 4.18
CA PHE A 60 28.35 32.62 4.28
C PHE A 60 26.96 32.99 3.75
N ILE A 61 26.67 32.53 2.54
CA ILE A 61 25.30 32.46 2.03
C ILE A 61 24.60 31.37 2.85
N ILE A 62 23.73 31.76 3.78
CA ILE A 62 22.81 30.84 4.45
C ILE A 62 21.77 30.43 3.41
N ARG A 63 21.98 29.29 2.76
CA ARG A 63 20.89 28.58 2.06
C ARG A 63 20.00 27.94 3.12
N PRO A 64 18.67 28.06 3.02
CA PRO A 64 17.77 27.35 3.92
C PRO A 64 18.00 25.85 3.74
N LEU A 65 18.20 25.13 4.84
CA LEU A 65 18.26 23.68 4.87
C LEU A 65 16.96 23.13 4.27
N SER A 66 17.03 22.67 3.03
CA SER A 66 16.05 21.74 2.49
C SER A 66 16.18 20.46 3.31
N PHE A 67 15.15 20.13 4.07
CA PHE A 67 15.04 18.85 4.78
C PHE A 67 15.15 17.73 3.75
N ASP A 68 16.25 17.00 3.78
CA ASP A 68 16.58 16.01 2.76
C ASP A 68 15.95 14.66 3.12
N ALA A 69 14.74 14.42 2.62
CA ALA A 69 14.03 13.14 2.72
C ALA A 69 14.80 11.96 2.08
N GLN A 70 15.91 12.18 1.35
CA GLN A 70 16.80 11.07 0.95
C GLN A 70 17.57 10.48 2.14
N ALA A 71 17.86 11.27 3.17
CA ALA A 71 18.60 10.79 4.35
C ALA A 71 17.76 9.80 5.17
N GLU A 72 16.48 10.07 5.39
CA GLU A 72 15.58 9.20 6.17
C GLU A 72 15.16 7.92 5.41
N ARG A 73 15.09 7.97 4.08
CA ARG A 73 14.89 6.77 3.24
C ARG A 73 16.04 5.78 3.30
N ARG A 74 17.28 6.28 3.42
CA ARG A 74 18.44 5.46 3.75
C ARG A 74 18.29 4.86 5.13
N VAL A 75 17.76 5.60 6.11
CA VAL A 75 17.52 5.07 7.46
C VAL A 75 16.55 3.90 7.45
N ILE A 76 15.40 3.93 6.76
CA ILE A 76 14.42 2.82 6.78
C ILE A 76 14.90 1.56 6.05
N MET A 77 15.59 1.70 4.91
CA MET A 77 16.15 0.53 4.18
C MET A 77 17.46 0.03 4.78
N ASN A 78 18.26 0.89 5.41
CA ASN A 78 19.39 0.47 6.23
C ASN A 78 18.92 -0.08 7.60
N LEU A 79 17.72 0.27 8.08
CA LEU A 79 17.12 -0.28 9.31
C LEU A 79 16.96 -1.80 9.18
N LEU A 80 16.47 -2.25 8.03
CA LEU A 80 16.35 -3.68 7.67
C LEU A 80 17.71 -4.37 7.55
N LEU A 81 18.77 -3.62 7.23
CA LEU A 81 20.13 -4.16 7.11
C LEU A 81 20.82 -4.29 8.49
N SER A 82 20.46 -3.44 9.45
CA SER A 82 20.93 -3.53 10.84
C SER A 82 20.13 -4.51 11.70
N ASP A 83 18.89 -4.80 11.33
CA ASP A 83 18.00 -5.68 12.08
C ASP A 83 17.86 -7.05 11.40
N ASP A 84 18.80 -7.96 11.67
CA ASP A 84 18.76 -9.38 11.23
C ASP A 84 17.47 -10.14 11.63
N TYR A 85 16.69 -9.60 12.58
CA TYR A 85 15.41 -10.18 13.06
C TYR A 85 14.19 -9.68 12.27
N LEU A 86 14.34 -8.75 11.34
CA LEU A 86 13.25 -8.20 10.52
C LEU A 86 12.87 -9.09 9.31
N LEU A 87 13.24 -10.37 9.32
CA LEU A 87 12.83 -11.38 8.34
C LEU A 87 11.32 -11.71 8.36
N GLN A 88 10.49 -10.97 9.10
CA GLN A 88 9.05 -11.16 9.04
C GLN A 88 8.50 -10.56 7.74
N ASP A 89 8.24 -11.44 6.77
CA ASP A 89 7.85 -11.06 5.40
C ASP A 89 6.36 -10.70 5.23
N TYR A 90 5.55 -10.81 6.28
CA TYR A 90 4.12 -10.51 6.25
C TYR A 90 3.65 -9.68 7.45
N PRO A 91 2.69 -8.76 7.27
CA PRO A 91 2.20 -7.90 8.34
C PRO A 91 1.19 -8.62 9.24
N GLU A 92 1.20 -8.32 10.54
CA GLU A 92 0.26 -8.90 11.51
C GLU A 92 -0.59 -7.85 12.24
N ASN A 93 -0.04 -6.65 12.45
CA ASN A 93 -0.65 -5.63 13.30
C ASN A 93 -1.10 -4.42 12.48
N ILE A 94 -2.23 -3.82 12.85
CA ILE A 94 -2.61 -2.50 12.34
C ILE A 94 -1.75 -1.45 13.02
N THR A 95 -0.97 -0.71 12.24
CA THR A 95 -0.14 0.38 12.75
C THR A 95 -0.76 1.73 12.53
N ASN A 96 -1.47 1.92 11.42
CA ASN A 96 -2.09 3.20 11.08
C ASN A 96 -3.53 3.01 10.56
N THR A 97 -4.36 4.02 10.80
CA THR A 97 -5.72 4.11 10.26
C THR A 97 -5.95 5.50 9.70
N ILE A 98 -6.14 5.58 8.39
CA ILE A 98 -6.33 6.83 7.67
C ILE A 98 -7.84 7.06 7.49
N ARG A 99 -8.31 8.22 7.96
CA ARG A 99 -9.69 8.67 7.74
C ARG A 99 -9.72 9.58 6.51
N SER A 100 -10.30 9.07 5.42
CA SER A 100 -10.34 9.77 4.14
C SER A 100 -11.72 9.64 3.49
N GLY A 101 -12.76 10.14 4.15
CA GLY A 101 -14.14 9.93 3.68
C GLY A 101 -14.41 8.44 3.45
N HIS A 102 -15.32 8.12 2.53
CA HIS A 102 -15.57 6.73 2.17
C HIS A 102 -14.69 6.29 0.99
N ALA A 103 -13.55 5.66 1.26
CA ALA A 103 -12.71 5.06 0.24
C ALA A 103 -13.38 3.80 -0.34
N THR A 104 -13.10 3.50 -1.61
CA THR A 104 -13.63 2.32 -2.33
C THR A 104 -12.54 1.48 -2.97
N THR A 105 -11.42 2.11 -3.34
CA THR A 105 -10.32 1.48 -4.04
C THR A 105 -9.00 2.09 -3.61
N LEU A 106 -7.96 1.27 -3.64
CA LEU A 106 -6.61 1.59 -3.21
C LEU A 106 -5.62 1.15 -4.28
N ARG A 107 -4.51 1.88 -4.41
CA ARG A 107 -3.38 1.46 -5.24
C ARG A 107 -2.09 2.14 -4.82
N PHE A 108 -1.05 1.37 -4.55
CA PHE A 108 0.30 1.90 -4.39
C PHE A 108 0.90 2.32 -5.73
N ASN A 109 1.75 3.33 -5.71
CA ASN A 109 2.67 3.58 -6.81
C ASN A 109 3.70 2.44 -6.90
N ARG A 110 4.44 2.37 -8.02
CA ARG A 110 5.38 1.26 -8.27
C ARG A 110 6.50 1.13 -7.23
N LYS A 111 6.97 2.24 -6.66
CA LYS A 111 8.01 2.25 -5.63
C LYS A 111 7.47 2.00 -4.21
N GLY A 112 6.20 2.34 -3.98
CA GLY A 112 5.55 2.25 -2.68
C GLY A 112 5.49 3.57 -1.91
N ASP A 113 6.18 4.63 -2.33
CA ASP A 113 6.15 5.94 -1.63
C ASP A 113 4.74 6.54 -1.43
N TYR A 114 3.82 6.30 -2.38
CA TYR A 114 2.50 6.93 -2.40
C TYR A 114 1.38 5.89 -2.48
N LEU A 115 0.30 6.14 -1.74
CA LEU A 115 -0.95 5.39 -1.80
C LEU A 115 -2.07 6.25 -2.36
N ALA A 116 -2.60 5.90 -3.53
CA ALA A 116 -3.80 6.52 -4.06
C ALA A 116 -5.05 5.84 -3.47
N SER A 117 -6.01 6.65 -3.05
CA SER A 117 -7.31 6.22 -2.55
C SER A 117 -8.43 6.88 -3.36
N GLY A 118 -9.32 6.08 -3.91
CA GLY A 118 -10.50 6.54 -4.64
C GLY A 118 -11.69 6.55 -3.70
N ARG A 119 -12.48 7.62 -3.72
CA ARG A 119 -13.66 7.77 -2.85
C ARG A 119 -14.97 7.60 -3.60
N VAL A 120 -16.05 7.39 -2.84
CA VAL A 120 -17.44 7.38 -3.34
C VAL A 120 -17.86 8.73 -3.91
N ASP A 121 -17.33 9.84 -3.39
CA ASP A 121 -17.64 11.20 -3.84
C ASP A 121 -16.98 11.58 -5.20
N GLY A 122 -16.12 10.71 -5.74
CA GLY A 122 -15.35 10.98 -6.97
C GLY A 122 -14.05 11.75 -6.75
N THR A 123 -13.69 12.03 -5.50
CA THR A 123 -12.37 12.58 -5.15
C THR A 123 -11.35 11.44 -5.10
N VAL A 124 -10.17 11.67 -5.64
CA VAL A 124 -9.02 10.78 -5.46
C VAL A 124 -8.02 11.48 -4.53
N VAL A 125 -7.63 10.83 -3.45
CA VAL A 125 -6.67 11.36 -2.48
C VAL A 125 -5.41 10.51 -2.54
N VAL A 126 -4.28 11.16 -2.80
CA VAL A 126 -2.95 10.55 -2.79
C VAL A 126 -2.31 10.85 -1.44
N TRP A 127 -1.91 9.79 -0.76
CA TRP A 127 -1.25 9.80 0.54
C TRP A 127 0.23 9.54 0.38
N ASP A 128 1.04 10.29 1.12
CA ASP A 128 2.45 9.96 1.34
C ASP A 128 2.53 8.97 2.49
N LEU A 129 3.16 7.81 2.26
CA LEU A 129 3.26 6.77 3.29
C LEU A 129 4.26 7.08 4.40
N GLU A 130 5.25 7.94 4.13
CA GLU A 130 6.27 8.27 5.12
C GLU A 130 5.69 9.19 6.20
N THR A 131 5.01 10.24 5.77
CA THR A 131 4.36 11.19 6.68
C THR A 131 2.94 10.80 7.07
N MET A 132 2.34 9.81 6.40
CA MET A 132 0.90 9.50 6.44
C MET A 132 0.02 10.73 6.14
N GLY A 133 0.57 11.73 5.46
CA GLY A 133 -0.07 12.98 5.09
C GLY A 133 -0.75 12.92 3.73
N VAL A 134 -1.66 13.87 3.47
CA VAL A 134 -2.25 14.05 2.14
C VAL A 134 -1.24 14.76 1.23
N ALA A 135 -0.74 14.06 0.22
CA ALA A 135 0.14 14.64 -0.79
C ALA A 135 -0.65 15.45 -1.84
N ARG A 136 -1.75 14.87 -2.36
CA ARG A 136 -2.64 15.52 -3.34
C ARG A 136 -4.09 15.12 -3.17
N LYS A 137 -4.99 16.04 -3.50
CA LYS A 137 -6.43 15.78 -3.72
C LYS A 137 -6.78 16.11 -5.17
N LEU A 138 -7.28 15.13 -5.90
CA LEU A 138 -7.69 15.25 -7.28
C LEU A 138 -9.22 15.25 -7.33
N ARG A 139 -9.80 16.42 -7.57
CA ARG A 139 -11.25 16.60 -7.69
C ARG A 139 -11.64 16.72 -9.15
N GLY A 140 -12.57 15.89 -9.61
CA GLY A 140 -13.07 16.01 -10.98
C GLY A 140 -14.05 14.96 -11.46
N HIS A 141 -14.07 13.79 -10.82
CA HIS A 141 -15.15 12.84 -11.06
C HIS A 141 -16.40 13.27 -10.29
N ASN A 142 -17.55 12.94 -10.86
CA ASN A 142 -18.87 13.25 -10.31
C ASN A 142 -19.56 12.03 -9.69
N LYS A 143 -18.86 10.88 -9.67
CA LYS A 143 -19.35 9.57 -9.25
C LYS A 143 -18.20 8.79 -8.61
N SER A 144 -18.56 7.74 -7.87
CA SER A 144 -17.61 6.85 -7.20
C SER A 144 -16.51 6.37 -8.13
N ILE A 145 -15.28 6.43 -7.62
CA ILE A 145 -14.12 5.86 -8.29
C ILE A 145 -14.23 4.33 -8.24
N THR A 146 -13.99 3.69 -9.38
CA THR A 146 -14.01 2.22 -9.52
C THR A 146 -12.61 1.63 -9.53
N PHE A 147 -11.64 2.33 -10.12
CA PHE A 147 -10.29 1.80 -10.28
C PHE A 147 -9.23 2.90 -10.34
N LEU A 148 -8.01 2.54 -9.94
CA LEU A 148 -6.82 3.37 -9.92
C LEU A 148 -5.65 2.60 -10.54
N SER A 149 -4.88 3.26 -11.40
CA SER A 149 -3.69 2.68 -12.02
C SER A 149 -2.59 3.73 -12.12
N TRP A 150 -1.40 3.39 -11.60
CA TRP A 150 -0.24 4.27 -11.61
C TRP A 150 0.64 4.02 -12.85
N SER A 151 1.17 5.10 -13.40
CA SER A 151 2.27 5.02 -14.38
C SER A 151 3.55 4.50 -13.74
N ARG A 152 4.46 3.96 -14.55
CA ARG A 152 5.75 3.42 -14.08
C ARG A 152 6.65 4.46 -13.43
N CYS A 153 6.66 5.68 -13.99
CA CYS A 153 7.43 6.80 -13.45
C CYS A 153 6.86 7.34 -12.14
N GLY A 154 5.59 7.08 -11.83
CA GLY A 154 4.89 7.59 -10.64
C GLY A 154 4.31 9.00 -10.80
N GLN A 155 4.51 9.66 -11.95
CA GLN A 155 3.98 11.01 -12.21
C GLN A 155 2.51 11.01 -12.62
N TYR A 156 2.07 10.03 -13.40
CA TYR A 156 0.71 9.98 -13.91
C TYR A 156 -0.14 8.96 -13.16
N LEU A 157 -1.41 9.32 -12.92
CA LEU A 157 -2.41 8.45 -12.31
C LEU A 157 -3.64 8.37 -13.21
N LEU A 158 -4.00 7.16 -13.63
CA LEU A 158 -5.26 6.89 -14.31
C LEU A 158 -6.32 6.54 -13.27
N THR A 159 -7.49 7.14 -13.46
CA THR A 159 -8.63 7.00 -12.56
C THR A 159 -9.88 6.71 -13.39
N THR A 160 -10.69 5.74 -12.97
CA THR A 160 -11.98 5.46 -13.61
C THR A 160 -13.11 5.64 -12.61
N CYS A 161 -14.27 6.11 -13.10
CA CYS A 161 -15.45 6.26 -12.27
C CYS A 161 -16.68 5.54 -12.84
N GLN A 162 -17.67 5.32 -11.97
CA GLN A 162 -18.99 4.81 -12.37
C GLN A 162 -19.72 5.76 -13.33
N GLY A 163 -19.28 7.01 -13.46
CA GLY A 163 -19.82 8.02 -14.40
C GLY A 163 -19.35 7.88 -15.86
N TRP A 164 -18.77 6.72 -16.21
CA TRP A 164 -18.31 6.35 -17.56
C TRP A 164 -17.12 7.17 -18.07
N LYS A 165 -16.36 7.78 -17.15
CA LYS A 165 -15.18 8.57 -17.48
C LYS A 165 -13.94 7.89 -16.94
N ALA A 166 -12.89 7.85 -17.76
CA ALA A 166 -11.51 7.68 -17.33
C ALA A 166 -10.80 9.03 -17.42
N THR A 167 -10.02 9.38 -16.41
CA THR A 167 -9.22 10.60 -16.40
C THR A 167 -7.78 10.25 -16.05
N LEU A 168 -6.86 10.72 -16.90
CA LEU A 168 -5.43 10.68 -16.66
C LEU A 168 -5.01 11.99 -16.01
N TRP A 169 -4.39 11.90 -14.84
CA TRP A 169 -3.92 13.04 -14.07
C TRP A 169 -2.41 13.15 -14.16
N ASP A 170 -1.92 14.37 -14.25
CA ASP A 170 -0.51 14.68 -13.99
C ASP A 170 -0.38 15.13 -12.54
N LEU A 171 0.39 14.38 -11.74
CA LEU A 171 0.58 14.65 -10.33
C LEU A 171 1.61 15.75 -10.06
N GLN A 172 2.38 16.17 -11.07
CA GLN A 172 3.29 17.30 -10.94
C GLN A 172 2.51 18.55 -10.58
N ASP A 173 1.47 18.86 -11.36
CA ASP A 173 0.61 20.04 -11.16
C ASP A 173 -0.77 19.69 -10.56
N GLY A 174 -1.14 18.40 -10.53
CA GLY A 174 -2.46 17.93 -10.10
C GLY A 174 -3.56 18.23 -11.12
N THR A 175 -3.19 18.42 -12.38
CA THR A 175 -4.09 18.79 -13.47
C THR A 175 -4.62 17.56 -14.20
N ARG A 176 -5.74 17.74 -14.91
CA ARG A 176 -6.32 16.70 -15.77
C ARG A 176 -5.63 16.76 -17.13
N LEU A 177 -4.84 15.75 -17.46
CA LEU A 177 -4.13 15.67 -18.74
C LEU A 177 -5.09 15.29 -19.86
N ARG A 178 -5.87 14.21 -19.66
CA ARG A 178 -6.81 13.65 -20.62
C ARG A 178 -8.06 13.12 -19.93
N GLU A 179 -9.20 13.21 -20.62
CA GLU A 179 -10.47 12.65 -20.19
C GLU A 179 -11.07 11.83 -21.34
N VAL A 180 -11.42 10.58 -21.05
CA VAL A 180 -12.01 9.63 -22.01
C VAL A 180 -13.38 9.25 -21.51
N ARG A 181 -14.40 9.38 -22.37
CA ARG A 181 -15.77 8.97 -22.08
C ARG A 181 -16.09 7.64 -22.78
N PHE A 182 -16.63 6.70 -22.03
CA PHE A 182 -17.13 5.41 -22.51
C PHE A 182 -18.65 5.42 -22.71
N ARG A 183 -19.14 4.37 -23.38
CA ARG A 183 -20.57 4.11 -23.56
C ARG A 183 -21.18 3.33 -22.40
N ALA A 184 -20.35 2.64 -21.61
CA ALA A 184 -20.71 1.91 -20.42
C ALA A 184 -19.76 2.21 -19.25
N PRO A 185 -20.16 1.93 -17.99
CA PRO A 185 -19.24 1.98 -16.85
C PRO A 185 -18.04 1.05 -17.05
N ALA A 186 -16.85 1.48 -16.63
CA ALA A 186 -15.66 0.64 -16.61
C ALA A 186 -15.57 -0.11 -15.26
N TYR A 187 -15.40 -1.43 -15.32
CA TYR A 187 -15.03 -2.24 -14.16
C TYR A 187 -13.63 -1.88 -13.68
N MET A 188 -12.70 -1.78 -14.63
CA MET A 188 -11.32 -1.39 -14.38
C MET A 188 -10.70 -0.77 -15.63
N ALA A 189 -9.64 0.01 -15.43
CA ALA A 189 -8.73 0.38 -16.49
C ALA A 189 -7.28 0.37 -15.99
N GLU A 190 -6.40 -0.28 -16.74
CA GLU A 190 -4.99 -0.43 -16.40
C GLU A 190 -4.10 0.27 -17.41
N LEU A 191 -3.25 1.19 -16.91
CA LEU A 191 -2.22 1.85 -17.72
C LEU A 191 -1.23 0.82 -18.27
N HIS A 192 -0.78 1.07 -19.49
CA HIS A 192 0.30 0.31 -20.07
C HIS A 192 1.57 0.49 -19.20
N PRO A 193 2.33 -0.59 -18.92
CA PRO A 193 3.46 -0.53 -17.99
C PRO A 193 4.51 0.49 -18.38
N TRP A 194 4.77 0.70 -19.67
CA TRP A 194 5.85 1.58 -20.15
C TRP A 194 5.35 2.87 -20.81
N ASN A 195 4.05 2.95 -21.13
CA ASN A 195 3.47 4.05 -21.89
C ASN A 195 2.27 4.61 -21.12
N HIS A 196 2.42 5.79 -20.53
CA HIS A 196 1.35 6.40 -19.74
C HIS A 196 0.19 6.93 -20.60
N LEU A 197 0.32 6.96 -21.92
CA LEU A 197 -0.70 7.41 -22.88
C LEU A 197 -1.52 6.27 -23.49
N GLN A 198 -1.32 5.04 -23.02
CA GLN A 198 -2.11 3.89 -23.45
C GLN A 198 -2.63 3.15 -22.22
N PHE A 199 -3.86 2.65 -22.30
CA PHE A 199 -4.45 1.84 -21.25
C PHE A 199 -5.52 0.90 -21.77
N VAL A 200 -5.71 -0.22 -21.09
CA VAL A 200 -6.80 -1.16 -21.37
C VAL A 200 -7.95 -0.92 -20.41
N ALA A 201 -9.19 -0.98 -20.88
CA ALA A 201 -10.38 -0.86 -20.06
C ALA A 201 -11.32 -2.05 -20.26
N ALA A 202 -11.77 -2.65 -19.14
CA ALA A 202 -12.84 -3.65 -19.14
C ALA A 202 -14.17 -2.94 -18.84
N LEU A 203 -15.12 -3.01 -19.77
CA LEU A 203 -16.39 -2.30 -19.71
C LEU A 203 -17.55 -3.22 -19.28
N PHE A 204 -18.56 -2.64 -18.64
CA PHE A 204 -19.79 -3.34 -18.27
C PHE A 204 -20.63 -3.62 -19.52
N GLU A 205 -20.95 -4.89 -19.76
CA GLU A 205 -21.77 -5.36 -20.90
C GLU A 205 -21.24 -5.04 -22.30
N GLU A 206 -20.03 -4.48 -22.41
CA GLU A 206 -19.34 -4.22 -23.67
C GLU A 206 -18.01 -5.00 -23.74
N GLN A 207 -17.45 -5.06 -24.95
CA GLN A 207 -16.12 -5.65 -25.16
C GLN A 207 -15.03 -4.77 -24.51
N PRO A 208 -13.91 -5.37 -24.05
CA PRO A 208 -12.79 -4.59 -23.55
C PRO A 208 -12.22 -3.71 -24.66
N VAL A 209 -11.68 -2.56 -24.28
CA VAL A 209 -11.17 -1.56 -25.23
C VAL A 209 -9.74 -1.21 -24.85
N LEU A 210 -8.84 -1.22 -25.83
CA LEU A 210 -7.54 -0.57 -25.73
C LEU A 210 -7.71 0.89 -26.16
N VAL A 211 -7.34 1.81 -25.28
CA VAL A 211 -7.47 3.25 -25.53
C VAL A 211 -6.08 3.85 -25.68
N ASP A 212 -5.87 4.54 -26.80
CA ASP A 212 -4.72 5.40 -27.03
C ASP A 212 -5.13 6.87 -26.89
N ILE A 213 -4.42 7.61 -26.04
CA ILE A 213 -4.65 9.03 -25.73
C ILE A 213 -3.41 9.89 -26.03
N SER A 214 -2.52 9.40 -26.91
CA SER A 214 -1.39 10.18 -27.43
C SER A 214 -1.86 11.45 -28.13
N GLU A 215 -2.86 11.32 -29.00
CA GLU A 215 -3.51 12.43 -29.68
C GLU A 215 -4.63 13.06 -28.84
N PRO A 216 -5.06 14.31 -29.14
CA PRO A 216 -6.18 14.95 -28.44
C PRO A 216 -7.52 14.22 -28.55
N VAL A 217 -7.70 13.46 -29.64
CA VAL A 217 -8.87 12.60 -29.85
C VAL A 217 -8.47 11.19 -29.46
N ASP A 218 -9.20 10.60 -28.52
CA ASP A 218 -8.96 9.25 -28.05
C ASP A 218 -9.30 8.21 -29.11
N VAL A 219 -8.35 7.32 -29.40
CA VAL A 219 -8.55 6.19 -30.31
C VAL A 219 -8.87 4.95 -29.50
N LYS A 220 -10.01 4.33 -29.79
CA LYS A 220 -10.54 3.16 -29.08
C LYS A 220 -10.51 1.94 -29.98
N HIS A 221 -9.62 0.99 -29.67
CA HIS A 221 -9.54 -0.31 -30.34
C HIS A 221 -10.34 -1.34 -29.54
N ILE A 222 -11.36 -1.92 -30.17
CA ILE A 222 -12.19 -2.94 -29.51
C ILE A 222 -11.43 -4.27 -29.54
N LEU A 223 -11.26 -4.87 -28.37
CA LEU A 223 -10.55 -6.12 -28.20
C LEU A 223 -11.53 -7.31 -28.16
N PRO A 224 -11.15 -8.46 -28.73
CA PRO A 224 -12.00 -9.64 -28.76
C PRO A 224 -12.15 -10.29 -27.37
N SER A 225 -13.36 -10.72 -27.02
CA SER A 225 -13.66 -11.48 -25.79
C SER A 225 -13.97 -12.97 -26.04
N HIS A 226 -14.10 -13.37 -27.30
CA HIS A 226 -14.50 -14.72 -27.69
C HIS A 226 -13.36 -15.73 -27.50
N PRO A 227 -13.61 -17.04 -27.40
CA PRO A 227 -12.54 -18.02 -27.27
C PRO A 227 -11.77 -18.18 -28.59
N LYS A 228 -10.45 -18.37 -28.51
CA LYS A 228 -9.64 -18.79 -29.67
C LYS A 228 -10.12 -20.18 -30.12
N ARG A 229 -10.41 -20.35 -31.41
CA ARG A 229 -10.81 -21.64 -32.01
C ARG A 229 -10.02 -21.89 -33.29
N SER A 230 -9.47 -23.09 -33.45
CA SER A 230 -8.85 -23.57 -34.71
C SER A 230 -9.97 -23.87 -35.72
N ASN A 231 -10.22 -22.96 -36.64
CA ASN A 231 -11.49 -22.86 -37.34
C ASN A 231 -11.53 -23.66 -38.66
N THR A 232 -11.20 -24.96 -38.64
CA THR A 232 -11.03 -25.72 -39.89
C THR A 232 -12.30 -26.39 -40.44
N ASP A 233 -13.30 -26.81 -39.65
CA ASP A 233 -14.49 -27.53 -40.19
C ASP A 233 -15.80 -27.32 -39.40
N ALA A 234 -16.14 -26.09 -39.03
CA ALA A 234 -17.40 -25.81 -38.32
C ALA A 234 -18.58 -25.51 -39.28
N ASP A 235 -19.63 -26.33 -39.25
CA ASP A 235 -20.91 -26.11 -39.93
C ASP A 235 -21.52 -24.72 -39.64
N ALA A 236 -22.26 -24.15 -40.59
CA ALA A 236 -22.88 -22.82 -40.44
C ALA A 236 -23.80 -22.71 -39.21
N ALA A 237 -24.55 -23.77 -38.89
CA ALA A 237 -25.40 -23.84 -37.70
C ALA A 237 -24.59 -23.85 -36.39
N LEU A 238 -23.42 -24.50 -36.40
CA LEU A 238 -22.51 -24.50 -35.25
C LEU A 238 -21.88 -23.13 -35.05
N ARG A 239 -21.49 -22.44 -36.14
CA ARG A 239 -20.97 -21.06 -36.08
C ARG A 239 -22.00 -20.08 -35.55
N GLU A 240 -23.27 -20.21 -35.96
CA GLU A 240 -24.34 -19.33 -35.45
C GLU A 240 -24.59 -19.58 -33.95
N LYS A 241 -24.61 -20.84 -33.51
CA LYS A 241 -24.72 -21.19 -32.09
C LYS A 241 -23.53 -20.63 -31.29
N GLN A 242 -22.32 -20.80 -31.81
CA GLN A 242 -21.09 -20.29 -31.22
C GLN A 242 -21.10 -18.76 -31.11
N ALA A 243 -21.53 -18.03 -32.14
CA ALA A 243 -21.64 -16.58 -32.12
C ALA A 243 -22.61 -16.09 -31.03
N LYS A 244 -23.73 -16.80 -30.82
CA LYS A 244 -24.68 -16.51 -29.73
C LYS A 244 -24.10 -16.77 -28.34
N GLU A 245 -23.20 -17.74 -28.19
CA GLU A 245 -22.48 -18.00 -26.95
C GLU A 245 -21.36 -16.98 -26.71
N ASP A 246 -20.65 -16.58 -27.75
CA ASP A 246 -19.56 -15.63 -27.69
C ASP A 246 -20.07 -14.21 -27.38
N ALA A 247 -21.24 -13.83 -27.91
CA ALA A 247 -21.90 -12.58 -27.55
C ALA A 247 -22.25 -12.46 -26.05
N LYS A 248 -22.32 -13.59 -25.32
CA LYS A 248 -22.57 -13.61 -23.87
C LYS A 248 -21.29 -13.58 -23.04
N GLN A 249 -20.12 -13.72 -23.68
CA GLN A 249 -18.82 -13.67 -23.03
C GLN A 249 -18.33 -12.24 -22.96
N MET A 250 -18.19 -11.76 -21.73
CA MET A 250 -17.83 -10.37 -21.44
C MET A 250 -16.58 -10.38 -20.58
N THR A 251 -15.69 -9.43 -20.82
CA THR A 251 -14.45 -9.28 -20.06
C THR A 251 -14.72 -8.48 -18.81
N THR A 252 -14.40 -9.06 -17.66
CA THR A 252 -14.61 -8.47 -16.33
C THR A 252 -13.33 -7.86 -15.78
N SER A 253 -12.17 -8.46 -16.09
CA SER A 253 -10.85 -8.00 -15.68
C SER A 253 -9.90 -8.02 -16.87
N ALA A 254 -9.08 -6.98 -17.04
CA ALA A 254 -8.05 -6.89 -18.07
C ALA A 254 -6.79 -6.24 -17.47
N ILE A 255 -5.67 -6.96 -17.51
CA ILE A 255 -4.38 -6.50 -16.97
C ILE A 255 -3.28 -6.62 -18.04
N TRP A 256 -2.20 -5.87 -17.89
CA TRP A 256 -1.07 -5.94 -18.81
C TRP A 256 -0.05 -7.00 -18.39
N SER A 257 0.64 -7.58 -19.37
CA SER A 257 1.94 -8.23 -19.17
C SER A 257 2.94 -7.22 -18.59
N THR A 258 3.94 -7.64 -17.83
CA THR A 258 5.01 -6.76 -17.32
C THR A 258 5.80 -6.11 -18.46
N THR A 259 5.93 -6.81 -19.59
CA THR A 259 6.55 -6.29 -20.81
C THR A 259 5.69 -5.28 -21.54
N GLY A 260 4.36 -5.32 -21.36
CA GLY A 260 3.41 -4.47 -22.08
C GLY A 260 3.03 -4.97 -23.49
N ASP A 261 3.59 -6.09 -23.95
CA ASP A 261 3.27 -6.63 -25.28
C ASP A 261 1.90 -7.32 -25.34
N HIS A 262 1.43 -7.86 -24.21
CA HIS A 262 0.26 -8.72 -24.13
C HIS A 262 -0.73 -8.24 -23.08
N ILE A 263 -2.02 -8.47 -23.33
CA ILE A 263 -3.13 -8.16 -22.43
C ILE A 263 -3.76 -9.48 -21.97
N LEU A 264 -3.86 -9.65 -20.65
CA LEU A 264 -4.52 -10.80 -20.05
C LEU A 264 -5.95 -10.41 -19.65
N ALA A 265 -6.93 -11.02 -20.31
CA ALA A 265 -8.35 -10.72 -20.16
C ALA A 265 -9.11 -11.90 -19.51
N GLY A 266 -9.68 -11.67 -18.34
CA GLY A 266 -10.56 -12.59 -17.64
C GLY A 266 -12.03 -12.31 -17.96
N THR A 267 -12.80 -13.36 -18.22
CA THR A 267 -14.21 -13.25 -18.61
C THR A 267 -15.19 -13.63 -17.49
N ASN A 268 -16.45 -13.22 -17.66
CA ASN A 268 -17.58 -13.60 -16.80
C ASN A 268 -17.92 -15.10 -16.82
N LYS A 269 -17.38 -15.87 -17.77
CA LYS A 269 -17.56 -17.34 -17.89
C LYS A 269 -16.32 -18.13 -17.48
N GLY A 270 -15.33 -17.47 -16.86
CA GLY A 270 -14.16 -18.12 -16.30
C GLY A 270 -13.11 -18.53 -17.32
N ARG A 271 -13.13 -17.90 -18.51
CA ARG A 271 -12.06 -18.03 -19.50
C ARG A 271 -11.01 -16.95 -19.30
N LEU A 272 -9.75 -17.35 -19.43
CA LEU A 272 -8.58 -16.49 -19.50
C LEU A 272 -8.14 -16.41 -20.96
N ASN A 273 -8.15 -15.20 -21.51
CA ASN A 273 -7.68 -14.90 -22.85
C ASN A 273 -6.37 -14.09 -22.76
N ILE A 274 -5.41 -14.41 -23.62
CA ILE A 274 -4.21 -13.56 -23.83
C ILE A 274 -4.35 -12.96 -25.22
N ILE A 275 -4.30 -11.64 -25.27
CA ILE A 275 -4.47 -10.84 -26.49
C ILE A 275 -3.14 -10.15 -26.77
N ASP A 276 -2.66 -10.24 -27.99
CA ASP A 276 -1.51 -9.45 -28.44
C ASP A 276 -1.92 -7.98 -28.58
N ALA A 277 -1.15 -7.07 -27.99
CA ALA A 277 -1.44 -5.64 -28.03
C ALA A 277 -1.20 -5.00 -29.40
N LYS A 278 -0.39 -5.64 -30.27
CA LYS A 278 -0.09 -5.11 -31.62
C LYS A 278 -1.11 -5.57 -32.66
N SER A 279 -1.43 -6.86 -32.69
CA SER A 279 -2.38 -7.42 -33.67
C SER A 279 -3.84 -7.38 -33.21
N TYR A 280 -4.10 -7.19 -31.91
CA TYR A 280 -5.43 -7.30 -31.29
C TYR A 280 -6.06 -8.70 -31.41
N GLU A 281 -5.26 -9.73 -31.70
CA GLU A 281 -5.73 -11.11 -31.83
C GLU A 281 -5.51 -11.90 -30.53
N ILE A 282 -6.36 -12.90 -30.32
CA ILE A 282 -6.26 -13.80 -29.17
C ILE A 282 -5.20 -14.86 -29.47
N ILE A 283 -4.09 -14.79 -28.76
CA ILE A 283 -3.01 -15.78 -28.82
C ILE A 283 -3.41 -17.06 -28.07
N TYR A 284 -4.04 -16.91 -26.91
CA TYR A 284 -4.36 -18.02 -26.02
C TYR A 284 -5.74 -17.85 -25.41
N SER A 285 -6.47 -18.95 -25.28
CA SER A 285 -7.76 -18.97 -24.60
C SER A 285 -7.96 -20.30 -23.92
N ASP A 286 -8.13 -20.28 -22.60
CA ASP A 286 -8.43 -21.48 -21.83
C ASP A 286 -9.48 -21.21 -20.75
N LYS A 287 -10.24 -22.24 -20.42
CA LYS A 287 -11.29 -22.16 -19.39
C LYS A 287 -10.73 -22.61 -18.05
N ILE A 288 -10.38 -21.64 -17.21
CA ILE A 288 -9.75 -21.86 -15.91
C ILE A 288 -10.75 -22.08 -14.76
N CYS A 289 -11.95 -21.51 -14.85
CA CYS A 289 -12.98 -21.64 -13.83
C CYS A 289 -14.40 -21.64 -14.43
N SER A 290 -15.40 -21.93 -13.58
CA SER A 290 -16.81 -21.97 -13.98
C SER A 290 -17.54 -20.64 -13.73
N GLY A 291 -17.05 -19.83 -12.79
CA GLY A 291 -17.61 -18.53 -12.42
C GLY A 291 -16.93 -17.35 -13.13
N ALA A 292 -17.40 -16.14 -12.83
CA ALA A 292 -16.76 -14.92 -13.33
C ALA A 292 -15.40 -14.69 -12.66
N ILE A 293 -14.42 -14.28 -13.46
CA ILE A 293 -13.12 -13.80 -12.95
C ILE A 293 -13.33 -12.38 -12.43
N THR A 294 -13.09 -12.15 -11.15
CA THR A 294 -13.37 -10.86 -10.50
C THR A 294 -12.13 -9.97 -10.50
N THR A 295 -10.98 -10.52 -10.12
CA THR A 295 -9.73 -9.78 -10.01
C THR A 295 -8.57 -10.61 -10.56
N MET A 296 -7.68 -9.94 -11.28
CA MET A 296 -6.43 -10.52 -11.74
C MET A 296 -5.26 -9.63 -11.31
N ARG A 297 -4.14 -10.27 -10.96
CA ARG A 297 -2.93 -9.63 -10.47
C ARG A 297 -1.72 -10.40 -10.94
N MET A 298 -0.66 -9.70 -11.34
CA MET A 298 0.58 -10.34 -11.75
C MET A 298 1.74 -9.85 -10.90
N THR A 299 2.70 -10.73 -10.66
CA THR A 299 3.94 -10.39 -9.93
C THR A 299 4.80 -9.41 -10.74
N GLY A 300 5.69 -8.68 -10.05
CA GLY A 300 6.64 -7.78 -10.71
C GLY A 300 7.58 -8.48 -11.69
N SER A 301 7.81 -9.78 -11.51
CA SER A 301 8.58 -10.64 -12.43
C SER A 301 7.83 -10.95 -13.73
N GLY A 302 6.49 -10.87 -13.72
CA GLY A 302 5.63 -11.26 -14.84
C GLY A 302 5.44 -12.76 -15.03
N ARG A 303 5.90 -13.59 -14.07
CA ARG A 303 5.87 -15.05 -14.19
C ARG A 303 4.69 -15.69 -13.48
N GLU A 304 4.11 -15.03 -12.49
CA GLU A 304 3.02 -15.58 -11.69
C GLU A 304 1.77 -14.71 -11.81
N LEU A 305 0.66 -15.35 -12.17
CA LEU A 305 -0.65 -14.74 -12.31
C LEU A 305 -1.58 -15.23 -11.21
N LEU A 306 -2.11 -14.30 -10.42
CA LEU A 306 -3.17 -14.51 -9.44
C LEU A 306 -4.52 -14.23 -10.06
N VAL A 307 -5.45 -15.16 -9.90
CA VAL A 307 -6.82 -15.05 -10.37
C VAL A 307 -7.78 -15.34 -9.23
N ASN A 308 -8.66 -14.38 -8.94
CA ASN A 308 -9.83 -14.59 -8.11
C ASN A 308 -11.05 -14.84 -8.99
N SER A 309 -11.93 -15.73 -8.54
CA SER A 309 -13.19 -16.00 -9.21
C SER A 309 -14.34 -16.19 -8.24
N GLN A 310 -15.55 -15.97 -8.74
CA GLN A 310 -16.78 -16.06 -7.97
C GLN A 310 -17.08 -17.48 -7.44
N ASP A 311 -16.36 -18.51 -7.92
CA ASP A 311 -16.45 -19.88 -7.43
C ASP A 311 -15.74 -20.10 -6.08
N ARG A 312 -15.30 -19.03 -5.41
CA ARG A 312 -14.72 -19.02 -4.05
C ARG A 312 -13.31 -19.62 -3.95
N ILE A 313 -12.67 -19.86 -5.10
CA ILE A 313 -11.33 -20.43 -5.18
C ILE A 313 -10.40 -19.42 -5.83
N ILE A 314 -9.34 -19.07 -5.12
CA ILE A 314 -8.23 -18.27 -5.63
C ILE A 314 -7.24 -19.21 -6.30
N ARG A 315 -6.70 -18.82 -7.46
CA ARG A 315 -5.79 -19.65 -8.25
C ARG A 315 -4.53 -18.88 -8.59
N THR A 316 -3.39 -19.54 -8.51
CA THR A 316 -2.12 -19.04 -9.05
C THR A 316 -1.70 -19.86 -10.25
N PHE A 317 -1.26 -19.16 -11.29
CA PHE A 317 -0.81 -19.74 -12.54
C PHE A 317 0.60 -19.28 -12.85
N ARG A 318 1.38 -20.14 -13.49
CA ARG A 318 2.70 -19.77 -13.99
C ARG A 318 2.60 -19.38 -15.45
N VAL A 319 2.79 -18.10 -15.74
CA VAL A 319 2.79 -17.55 -17.10
C VAL A 319 4.18 -17.74 -17.70
N PRO A 320 4.30 -18.46 -18.83
CA PRO A 320 5.57 -18.58 -19.54
C PRO A 320 5.99 -17.21 -20.11
N ASN A 321 7.26 -17.06 -20.47
CA ASN A 321 7.70 -15.81 -21.09
C ASN A 321 7.10 -15.68 -22.50
N LEU A 322 6.11 -14.80 -22.63
CA LEU A 322 5.33 -14.57 -23.84
C LEU A 322 6.07 -13.69 -24.88
N SER A 323 7.19 -13.08 -24.52
CA SER A 323 7.97 -12.21 -25.43
C SER A 323 9.04 -12.98 -26.20
N VAL A 324 9.12 -14.30 -26.07
CA VAL A 324 10.09 -15.13 -26.81
C VAL A 324 9.63 -15.31 -28.27
N GLU A 325 10.49 -14.92 -29.23
CA GLU A 325 10.16 -14.91 -30.67
C GLU A 325 9.82 -16.28 -31.27
N ASN A 326 10.26 -17.38 -30.65
CA ASN A 326 10.04 -18.76 -31.12
C ASN A 326 8.97 -19.52 -30.31
N LEU A 327 8.05 -18.81 -29.67
CA LEU A 327 6.99 -19.47 -28.89
C LEU A 327 5.94 -20.08 -29.82
N ASP A 328 5.81 -21.39 -29.79
CA ASP A 328 4.70 -22.07 -30.47
C ASP A 328 3.38 -21.75 -29.75
N LEU A 329 2.56 -20.90 -30.37
CA LEU A 329 1.32 -20.38 -29.82
C LEU A 329 0.26 -21.47 -29.64
N ASP A 330 0.37 -22.58 -30.38
CA ASP A 330 -0.59 -23.68 -30.34
C ASP A 330 -0.29 -24.69 -29.22
N THR A 331 0.96 -24.72 -28.73
CA THR A 331 1.40 -25.58 -27.62
C THR A 331 1.48 -24.81 -26.29
N LEU A 332 1.08 -23.53 -26.26
CA LEU A 332 1.14 -22.71 -25.06
C LEU A 332 0.27 -23.28 -23.94
N GLN A 333 0.89 -23.60 -22.80
CA GLN A 333 0.19 -24.05 -21.60
C GLN A 333 0.52 -23.11 -20.43
N ILE A 334 -0.52 -22.78 -19.67
CA ILE A 334 -0.41 -21.99 -18.45
C ILE A 334 -0.76 -22.92 -17.28
N PRO A 335 0.23 -23.62 -16.69
CA PRO A 335 -0.04 -24.57 -15.64
C PRO A 335 -0.55 -23.85 -14.38
N LEU A 336 -1.55 -24.47 -13.77
CA LEU A 336 -2.03 -24.10 -12.44
C LEU A 336 -1.00 -24.55 -11.40
N GLU A 337 -0.58 -23.65 -10.51
CA GLU A 337 0.28 -23.99 -9.37
C GLU A 337 -0.57 -24.37 -8.15
N HIS A 338 -1.27 -23.40 -7.55
CA HIS A 338 -1.99 -23.60 -6.30
C HIS A 338 -3.42 -23.11 -6.36
N LYS A 339 -4.26 -23.70 -5.50
CA LYS A 339 -5.65 -23.29 -5.24
C LYS A 339 -5.79 -22.94 -3.77
N PHE A 340 -6.29 -21.76 -3.47
CA PHE A 340 -6.58 -21.32 -2.10
C PHE A 340 -8.09 -21.17 -1.93
N GLN A 341 -8.60 -21.74 -0.85
CA GLN A 341 -10.03 -21.68 -0.51
C GLN A 341 -10.19 -21.90 0.99
N ASP A 342 -11.27 -21.35 1.56
CA ASP A 342 -11.69 -21.69 2.90
C ASP A 342 -12.58 -22.94 2.83
N VAL A 343 -12.00 -24.10 3.13
CA VAL A 343 -12.71 -25.39 3.08
C VAL A 343 -13.79 -25.48 4.17
N VAL A 344 -13.61 -24.75 5.27
CA VAL A 344 -14.47 -24.83 6.47
C VAL A 344 -15.70 -23.95 6.28
N ASN A 345 -15.49 -22.64 6.11
CA ASN A 345 -16.59 -21.67 6.05
C ASN A 345 -17.10 -21.46 4.62
N LYS A 346 -16.34 -21.88 3.60
CA LYS A 346 -16.68 -21.70 2.17
C LYS A 346 -16.99 -20.24 1.85
N LEU A 347 -16.19 -19.33 2.37
CA LEU A 347 -16.30 -17.89 2.15
C LEU A 347 -15.94 -17.52 0.71
N SER A 348 -16.53 -16.45 0.20
CA SER A 348 -16.10 -15.79 -1.04
C SER A 348 -15.08 -14.69 -0.75
N TRP A 349 -14.33 -14.30 -1.78
CA TRP A 349 -13.23 -13.34 -1.67
C TRP A 349 -13.57 -12.04 -2.40
N ASN A 350 -13.49 -10.90 -1.72
CA ASN A 350 -13.78 -9.59 -2.29
C ASN A 350 -12.63 -9.14 -3.20
N HIS A 351 -11.39 -9.20 -2.69
CA HIS A 351 -10.20 -8.80 -3.42
C HIS A 351 -9.00 -9.66 -3.01
N VAL A 352 -7.99 -9.75 -3.88
CA VAL A 352 -6.77 -10.53 -3.65
C VAL A 352 -5.54 -9.75 -4.11
N THR A 353 -4.41 -9.97 -3.47
CA THR A 353 -3.12 -9.35 -3.85
C THR A 353 -1.96 -10.31 -3.57
N PHE A 354 -0.87 -10.14 -4.32
CA PHE A 354 0.42 -10.72 -3.98
C PHE A 354 1.15 -9.87 -2.96
N SER A 355 2.06 -10.50 -2.22
CA SER A 355 3.15 -9.84 -1.50
C SER A 355 4.18 -9.23 -2.44
N ALA A 356 5.07 -8.38 -1.89
CA ALA A 356 6.19 -7.76 -2.60
C ALA A 356 7.05 -8.78 -3.37
N THR A 357 7.42 -9.89 -2.71
CA THR A 357 8.24 -10.97 -3.29
C THR A 357 7.43 -11.95 -4.16
N GLY A 358 6.10 -11.95 -4.01
CA GLY A 358 5.21 -12.92 -4.66
C GLY A 358 5.15 -14.27 -3.94
N GLU A 359 5.71 -14.38 -2.74
CA GLU A 359 5.72 -15.62 -1.94
C GLU A 359 4.44 -15.81 -1.13
N TYR A 360 3.80 -14.71 -0.71
CA TYR A 360 2.51 -14.73 -0.04
C TYR A 360 1.39 -14.21 -0.92
N VAL A 361 0.19 -14.73 -0.69
CA VAL A 361 -1.08 -14.28 -1.26
C VAL A 361 -1.98 -13.84 -0.12
N ALA A 362 -2.54 -12.62 -0.20
CA ALA A 362 -3.54 -12.13 0.73
C ALA A 362 -4.90 -12.03 0.06
N ALA A 363 -5.97 -12.30 0.82
CA ALA A 363 -7.34 -12.12 0.37
C ALA A 363 -8.24 -11.50 1.44
N SER A 364 -9.16 -10.65 0.99
CA SER A 364 -10.25 -10.14 1.82
C SER A 364 -11.48 -11.02 1.69
N THR A 365 -12.14 -11.28 2.82
CA THR A 365 -13.33 -12.12 2.89
C THR A 365 -14.60 -11.32 2.65
N TYR A 366 -15.59 -11.96 2.02
CA TYR A 366 -16.94 -11.41 1.86
C TYR A 366 -17.77 -11.71 3.10
N ASN A 367 -18.48 -10.71 3.62
CA ASN A 367 -19.35 -10.82 4.80
C ASN A 367 -18.64 -11.39 6.05
N ASN A 368 -17.32 -11.15 6.15
CA ASN A 368 -16.49 -11.45 7.31
C ASN A 368 -15.42 -10.33 7.44
N HIS A 369 -14.81 -10.21 8.61
CA HIS A 369 -13.89 -9.12 8.95
C HIS A 369 -12.41 -9.52 8.82
N GLU A 370 -12.14 -10.81 8.65
CA GLU A 370 -10.79 -11.36 8.67
C GLU A 370 -10.15 -11.31 7.28
N LEU A 371 -8.86 -10.94 7.22
CA LEU A 371 -8.02 -11.10 6.04
C LEU A 371 -7.22 -12.39 6.16
N TYR A 372 -7.10 -13.13 5.08
CA TYR A 372 -6.36 -14.40 5.05
C TYR A 372 -5.05 -14.20 4.31
N VAL A 373 -3.95 -14.74 4.85
CA VAL A 373 -2.64 -14.73 4.21
C VAL A 373 -2.15 -16.17 4.08
N TRP A 374 -1.91 -16.60 2.84
CA TRP A 374 -1.34 -17.91 2.54
C TRP A 374 0.08 -17.78 2.03
N GLU A 375 0.87 -18.80 2.30
CA GLU A 375 2.14 -19.04 1.64
C GLU A 375 1.87 -19.71 0.28
N ARG A 376 2.43 -19.16 -0.79
CA ARG A 376 2.22 -19.64 -2.16
C ARG A 376 2.91 -20.98 -2.42
N ASN A 377 4.15 -21.15 -1.96
CA ASN A 377 4.97 -22.33 -2.26
C ASN A 377 4.35 -23.64 -1.73
N HIS A 378 3.83 -23.61 -0.50
CA HIS A 378 3.21 -24.78 0.13
C HIS A 378 1.68 -24.79 0.02
N GLY A 379 1.06 -23.64 -0.24
CA GLY A 379 -0.40 -23.51 -0.25
C GLY A 379 -1.04 -23.47 1.15
N SER A 380 -0.24 -23.33 2.21
CA SER A 380 -0.67 -23.32 3.60
C SER A 380 -1.20 -21.95 4.02
N LEU A 381 -2.21 -21.93 4.90
CA LEU A 381 -2.67 -20.70 5.55
C LEU A 381 -1.67 -20.36 6.66
N VAL A 382 -1.06 -19.18 6.58
CA VAL A 382 -0.03 -18.72 7.52
C VAL A 382 -0.68 -18.01 8.69
N CYS A 383 -1.50 -17.00 8.41
CA CYS A 383 -2.17 -16.22 9.44
C CYS A 383 -3.53 -15.67 8.97
N MET A 384 -4.32 -15.23 9.94
CA MET A 384 -5.58 -14.51 9.74
C MET A 384 -5.51 -13.18 10.50
N LEU A 385 -5.67 -12.07 9.78
CA LEU A 385 -5.67 -10.72 10.36
C LEU A 385 -7.10 -10.39 10.78
N LYS A 386 -7.34 -10.31 12.09
CA LYS A 386 -8.71 -10.29 12.66
C LYS A 386 -9.30 -8.91 12.89
N ASP A 387 -8.44 -7.93 13.11
CA ASP A 387 -8.85 -6.55 13.25
C ASP A 387 -8.69 -5.82 11.91
N PRO A 388 -9.54 -4.83 11.63
CA PRO A 388 -10.65 -4.34 12.45
C PRO A 388 -11.93 -5.18 12.27
N LYS A 389 -12.91 -5.06 13.19
CA LYS A 389 -14.23 -5.73 13.11
C LYS A 389 -15.16 -5.10 12.06
N GLU A 390 -14.67 -5.04 10.83
CA GLU A 390 -15.34 -4.46 9.68
C GLU A 390 -14.96 -5.27 8.44
N GLU A 391 -15.91 -5.47 7.52
CA GLU A 391 -15.61 -6.12 6.25
C GLU A 391 -14.63 -5.28 5.42
N GLN A 392 -13.61 -5.93 4.87
CA GLN A 392 -12.60 -5.28 4.04
C GLN A 392 -12.93 -5.48 2.55
N GLY A 393 -12.97 -4.38 1.82
CA GLY A 393 -13.17 -4.34 0.38
C GLY A 393 -11.88 -4.62 -0.38
N VAL A 394 -11.29 -3.58 -0.96
CA VAL A 394 -10.04 -3.66 -1.73
C VAL A 394 -8.84 -3.74 -0.80
N ILE A 395 -7.96 -4.70 -1.06
CA ILE A 395 -6.65 -4.85 -0.39
C ILE A 395 -5.53 -4.67 -1.40
N GLU A 396 -4.48 -3.97 -1.00
CA GLU A 396 -3.25 -3.81 -1.79
C GLU A 396 -2.04 -4.01 -0.89
N TRP A 397 -1.09 -4.81 -1.36
CA TRP A 397 0.18 -5.01 -0.67
C TRP A 397 1.23 -4.03 -1.20
N HIS A 398 2.09 -3.54 -0.32
CA HIS A 398 3.16 -2.62 -0.67
C HIS A 398 4.21 -3.31 -1.56
N PRO A 399 4.66 -2.70 -2.67
CA PRO A 399 5.50 -3.38 -3.67
C PRO A 399 6.86 -3.88 -3.15
N THR A 400 7.38 -3.31 -2.05
CA THR A 400 8.72 -3.62 -1.53
C THR A 400 8.77 -3.88 -0.01
N ARG A 401 7.66 -3.76 0.73
CA ARG A 401 7.63 -3.85 2.20
C ARG A 401 6.55 -4.84 2.63
N ALA A 402 6.71 -5.45 3.80
CA ALA A 402 5.67 -6.24 4.47
C ALA A 402 4.60 -5.30 5.08
N LEU A 403 3.86 -4.62 4.20
CA LEU A 403 2.82 -3.65 4.55
C LEU A 403 1.60 -3.90 3.64
N LEU A 404 0.42 -3.97 4.24
CA LEU A 404 -0.84 -4.19 3.55
C LEU A 404 -1.78 -3.02 3.85
N ALA A 405 -2.37 -2.44 2.81
CA ALA A 405 -3.44 -1.47 2.95
C ALA A 405 -4.77 -2.11 2.58
N ALA A 406 -5.79 -1.94 3.42
CA ALA A 406 -7.15 -2.36 3.10
C ALA A 406 -8.14 -1.23 3.33
N CYS A 407 -9.18 -1.26 2.51
CA CYS A 407 -10.31 -0.37 2.63
C CYS A 407 -11.44 -1.05 3.41
N GLY A 408 -11.87 -0.45 4.51
CA GLY A 408 -13.10 -0.86 5.19
C GLY A 408 -14.33 -0.54 4.34
N LEU A 409 -15.28 -1.47 4.23
CA LEU A 409 -16.46 -1.33 3.38
C LEU A 409 -17.58 -0.51 4.03
N GLU A 410 -17.64 -0.44 5.36
CA GLU A 410 -18.72 0.23 6.10
C GLU A 410 -18.33 1.66 6.43
N THR A 411 -17.15 1.84 7.02
CA THR A 411 -16.59 3.11 7.45
C THR A 411 -15.85 3.83 6.33
N GLY A 412 -15.37 3.08 5.32
CA GLY A 412 -14.55 3.62 4.23
C GLY A 412 -13.17 4.10 4.68
N ARG A 413 -12.74 3.71 5.89
CA ARG A 413 -11.39 3.98 6.40
C ARG A 413 -10.37 3.12 5.70
N ILE A 414 -9.15 3.61 5.66
CA ILE A 414 -8.02 2.84 5.15
C ILE A 414 -7.22 2.35 6.35
N TYR A 415 -7.13 1.04 6.50
CA TYR A 415 -6.36 0.39 7.54
C TYR A 415 -5.01 -0.03 6.95
N ILE A 416 -3.94 0.23 7.68
CA ILE A 416 -2.58 -0.14 7.29
C ILE A 416 -2.07 -1.18 8.28
N TRP A 417 -1.86 -2.39 7.79
CA TRP A 417 -1.18 -3.45 8.53
C TRP A 417 0.30 -3.41 8.18
N SER A 418 1.16 -3.45 9.19
CA SER A 418 2.60 -3.57 8.99
C SER A 418 3.22 -4.43 10.08
N VAL A 419 4.46 -4.84 9.87
CA VAL A 419 5.30 -5.42 10.92
C VAL A 419 5.60 -4.33 11.95
N VAL A 420 5.50 -4.66 13.23
CA VAL A 420 5.89 -3.78 14.34
C VAL A 420 7.16 -4.37 14.94
N SER A 421 8.29 -3.72 14.69
CA SER A 421 9.54 -4.12 15.34
C SER A 421 9.52 -3.67 16.80
N PRO A 422 9.80 -4.60 17.75
CA PRO A 422 10.06 -4.18 19.12
C PRO A 422 11.34 -3.34 19.16
N GLN A 423 11.35 -2.30 19.98
CA GLN A 423 12.54 -1.48 20.18
C GLN A 423 13.58 -2.28 20.99
N LYS A 424 14.79 -2.39 20.45
CA LYS A 424 15.91 -3.06 21.11
C LYS A 424 16.70 -2.06 21.96
N TRP A 425 16.91 -2.38 23.23
CA TRP A 425 17.83 -1.71 24.13
C TRP A 425 19.30 -1.96 23.77
N SER A 426 19.63 -3.05 23.07
CA SER A 426 20.99 -3.27 22.54
C SER A 426 21.43 -2.19 21.56
N ALA A 427 20.49 -1.47 20.92
CA ALA A 427 20.81 -0.34 20.06
C ALA A 427 21.19 0.94 20.83
N LEU A 428 21.00 1.00 22.16
CA LEU A 428 21.33 2.18 22.96
C LEU A 428 22.83 2.36 23.16
N ALA A 429 23.60 1.27 23.18
CA ALA A 429 25.05 1.30 23.30
C ALA A 429 25.65 0.09 22.55
N PRO A 430 26.76 0.26 21.80
CA PRO A 430 27.29 -0.78 20.91
C PRO A 430 27.79 -2.04 21.65
N ASP A 431 28.02 -1.94 22.96
CA ASP A 431 28.45 -3.01 23.85
C ASP A 431 27.28 -3.76 24.51
N PHE A 432 26.03 -3.34 24.28
CA PHE A 432 24.86 -3.99 24.86
C PHE A 432 24.38 -5.15 23.98
N ALA A 433 24.17 -6.31 24.59
CA ALA A 433 23.51 -7.45 23.97
C ALA A 433 22.25 -7.81 24.77
N GLU A 434 21.13 -7.98 24.08
CA GLU A 434 19.90 -8.49 24.69
C GLU A 434 19.96 -10.00 24.72
N VAL A 435 19.59 -10.58 25.85
CA VAL A 435 19.60 -12.03 26.04
C VAL A 435 18.26 -12.44 26.63
N GLU A 436 17.58 -13.40 26.00
CA GLU A 436 16.28 -13.91 26.46
C GLU A 436 16.43 -14.91 27.62
N GLU A 437 17.53 -15.66 27.64
CA GLU A 437 17.85 -16.65 28.67
C GLU A 437 19.14 -16.27 29.40
N ASN A 438 19.37 -16.83 30.59
CA ASN A 438 20.62 -16.58 31.30
C ASN A 438 21.79 -17.20 30.53
N VAL A 439 22.79 -16.40 30.16
CA VAL A 439 24.03 -16.88 29.57
C VAL A 439 25.08 -17.04 30.66
N GLU A 440 25.65 -18.23 30.75
CA GLU A 440 26.80 -18.49 31.61
C GLU A 440 28.03 -17.80 31.03
N TYR A 441 28.65 -16.94 31.83
CA TYR A 441 29.87 -16.25 31.43
C TYR A 441 31.03 -17.23 31.40
N ILE A 442 31.68 -17.35 30.23
CA ILE A 442 32.93 -18.09 30.08
C ILE A 442 34.06 -17.07 30.16
N GLU A 443 34.76 -17.09 31.30
CA GLU A 443 35.93 -16.25 31.54
C GLU A 443 36.97 -16.48 30.44
N ARG A 444 37.44 -15.39 29.82
CA ARG A 444 38.50 -15.47 28.81
C ARG A 444 39.85 -15.46 29.50
N GLU A 445 40.82 -16.22 28.98
CA GLU A 445 42.15 -16.33 29.59
C GLU A 445 42.88 -14.98 29.68
N ASP A 446 42.55 -14.04 28.79
CA ASP A 446 43.13 -12.70 28.68
C ASP A 446 42.39 -11.60 29.46
N GLU A 447 41.33 -11.94 30.21
CA GLU A 447 40.50 -10.97 30.95
C GLU A 447 41.28 -10.25 32.07
N PHE A 448 42.27 -10.92 32.65
CA PHE A 448 43.09 -10.39 33.74
C PHE A 448 44.44 -9.83 33.26
N ASP A 449 44.69 -9.82 31.95
CA ASP A 449 45.93 -9.32 31.36
C ASP A 449 45.90 -7.80 31.20
N ILE A 450 46.93 -7.12 31.70
CA ILE A 450 47.08 -5.66 31.56
C ILE A 450 47.99 -5.36 30.37
N TYR A 451 47.40 -4.99 29.24
CA TYR A 451 48.14 -4.52 28.07
C TYR A 451 48.62 -3.07 28.24
N ALA A 452 49.81 -2.76 27.74
CA ALA A 452 50.29 -1.39 27.66
C ALA A 452 49.46 -0.57 26.65
N GLN A 453 49.15 0.69 26.97
CA GLN A 453 48.30 1.57 26.14
C GLN A 453 48.81 1.72 24.68
N GLU A 454 50.12 1.59 24.48
CA GLU A 454 50.76 1.65 23.16
C GLU A 454 50.38 0.48 22.24
N GLU A 455 50.13 -0.71 22.81
CA GLU A 455 49.76 -1.89 22.03
C GLU A 455 48.29 -1.84 21.60
N ILE A 456 47.41 -1.33 22.47
CA ILE A 456 45.99 -1.09 22.15
C ILE A 456 45.86 -0.04 21.04
N HIS A 457 46.66 1.03 21.10
CA HIS A 457 46.66 2.07 20.08
C HIS A 457 47.16 1.56 18.73
N ARG A 458 48.19 0.71 18.72
CA ARG A 458 48.72 0.08 17.50
C ARG A 458 47.68 -0.82 16.82
N ARG A 459 46.97 -1.65 17.59
CA ARG A 459 45.88 -2.50 17.06
C ARG A 459 44.73 -1.68 16.48
N ARG A 460 44.45 -0.49 17.02
CA ARG A 460 43.45 0.43 16.48
C ARG A 460 43.91 1.04 15.15
N LEU A 461 45.14 1.53 15.08
CA LEU A 461 45.72 2.10 13.86
C LEU A 461 45.77 1.08 12.71
N ASP A 462 46.17 -0.17 12.99
CA ASP A 462 46.23 -1.24 11.98
C ASP A 462 44.83 -1.60 11.41
N ALA A 463 43.74 -1.30 12.14
CA ALA A 463 42.36 -1.52 11.71
C ALA A 463 41.75 -0.33 10.95
N GLU A 464 42.39 0.84 10.98
CA GLU A 464 41.89 2.07 10.35
C GLU A 464 42.36 2.25 8.88
N ASP A 465 43.18 1.33 8.36
CA ASP A 465 43.77 1.38 7.00
C ASP A 465 42.82 0.92 5.87
N GLU A 466 41.51 0.88 6.12
CA GLU A 466 40.51 0.52 5.09
C GLU A 466 40.18 1.72 4.17
N GLU A 467 40.21 1.49 2.86
CA GLU A 467 39.82 2.51 1.87
C GLU A 467 38.28 2.62 1.83
N VAL A 468 37.75 3.75 2.33
CA VAL A 468 36.30 4.01 2.39
C VAL A 468 35.82 4.69 1.11
N ASP A 469 34.92 4.05 0.39
CA ASP A 469 34.21 4.66 -0.72
C ASP A 469 32.91 5.33 -0.24
N VAL A 470 32.78 6.63 -0.49
CA VAL A 470 31.60 7.44 -0.14
C VAL A 470 30.79 7.89 -1.35
N LEU A 471 31.24 7.57 -2.57
CA LEU A 471 30.67 8.07 -3.82
C LEU A 471 29.90 6.98 -4.57
N THR A 472 30.31 5.72 -4.48
CA THR A 472 29.56 4.65 -5.13
C THR A 472 28.23 4.40 -4.44
N LEU A 473 27.21 4.20 -5.27
CA LEU A 473 25.88 3.80 -4.84
C LEU A 473 25.77 2.28 -5.00
N ASP A 474 25.31 1.59 -3.96
CA ASP A 474 25.14 0.13 -4.00
C ASP A 474 24.18 -0.30 -5.14
N PRO A 475 24.62 -1.16 -6.07
CA PRO A 475 23.80 -1.60 -7.18
C PRO A 475 22.65 -2.55 -6.78
N SER A 476 22.72 -3.18 -5.60
CA SER A 476 21.64 -4.03 -5.05
C SER A 476 20.39 -3.24 -4.66
N LYS A 477 20.49 -1.91 -4.59
CA LYS A 477 19.41 -0.99 -4.20
C LYS A 477 18.68 -0.38 -5.40
N THR A 478 19.19 -0.56 -6.61
CA THR A 478 18.64 0.03 -7.84
C THR A 478 17.78 -0.94 -8.63
N MET A 479 16.67 -1.43 -8.08
CA MET A 479 15.56 -1.85 -8.94
C MET A 479 14.86 -0.59 -9.46
N ASP A 480 15.39 -0.04 -10.56
CA ASP A 480 14.84 1.08 -11.34
C ASP A 480 14.89 2.46 -10.62
N GLU A 481 16.12 2.91 -10.33
CA GLU A 481 16.43 4.28 -9.88
C GLU A 481 16.66 5.25 -11.06
N GLY A 482 15.90 5.14 -12.14
CA GLY A 482 15.65 6.35 -12.94
C GLY A 482 15.05 7.41 -12.01
N GLU A 483 15.44 8.68 -12.15
CA GLU A 483 14.98 9.82 -11.33
C GLU A 483 13.49 9.67 -11.00
N SER A 484 13.18 9.14 -9.83
CA SER A 484 11.79 8.80 -9.53
C SER A 484 11.05 10.08 -9.26
N PHE A 485 9.91 10.23 -9.93
CA PHE A 485 9.02 11.35 -9.71
C PHE A 485 8.69 11.44 -8.22
N ARG A 486 9.11 12.57 -7.63
CA ARG A 486 8.69 12.99 -6.30
C ARG A 486 7.62 14.05 -6.47
N MET A 487 6.51 13.85 -5.79
CA MET A 487 5.41 14.78 -5.86
C MET A 487 5.84 16.13 -5.26
N PRO A 488 5.64 17.25 -5.98
CA PRO A 488 5.94 18.56 -5.44
C PRO A 488 5.11 18.85 -4.19
N ILE A 489 5.74 19.41 -3.17
CA ILE A 489 5.05 19.83 -1.94
C ILE A 489 4.17 21.03 -2.26
N LEU A 490 2.87 20.91 -1.97
CA LEU A 490 1.96 22.05 -2.05
C LEU A 490 1.98 22.82 -0.73
N PHE A 491 2.48 24.06 -0.76
CA PHE A 491 2.46 24.95 0.40
C PHE A 491 1.06 25.51 0.72
N ASN A 492 0.09 25.35 -0.20
CA ASN A 492 -1.27 25.90 -0.10
C ASN A 492 -2.33 24.79 0.00
N LEU A 493 -2.21 23.86 0.94
CA LEU A 493 -3.31 22.95 1.32
C LEU A 493 -4.36 23.70 2.16
N GLY A 494 -4.94 24.78 1.62
CA GLY A 494 -5.99 25.59 2.26
C GLY A 494 -7.37 24.92 2.34
N GLU A 495 -7.49 23.66 1.89
CA GLU A 495 -8.72 22.88 1.92
C GLU A 495 -8.45 21.44 2.40
N SER A 496 -7.73 21.33 3.51
CA SER A 496 -7.68 20.08 4.27
C SER A 496 -9.05 19.83 4.91
N ASP A 497 -9.96 19.14 4.20
CA ASP A 497 -11.12 18.41 4.78
C ASP A 497 -10.68 17.31 5.77
N SER A 498 -9.76 17.61 6.68
CA SER A 498 -9.65 16.84 7.92
C SER A 498 -10.81 17.29 8.80
N GLU A 499 -11.83 16.45 8.97
CA GLU A 499 -12.94 16.70 9.89
C GLU A 499 -12.47 16.84 11.36
N ASP A 500 -11.20 16.55 11.64
CA ASP A 500 -10.51 16.79 12.91
C ASP A 500 -9.34 17.77 12.76
N GLU A 501 -9.59 18.95 12.17
CA GLU A 501 -8.57 20.01 12.16
C GLU A 501 -8.44 20.63 13.56
N PHE A 502 -7.25 20.52 14.13
CA PHE A 502 -6.83 21.35 15.25
C PHE A 502 -6.34 22.70 14.69
N ILE A 503 -7.04 23.77 15.01
CA ILE A 503 -6.62 25.13 14.71
C ILE A 503 -5.52 25.51 15.71
N ALA A 504 -4.36 25.92 15.21
CA ALA A 504 -3.34 26.56 16.05
C ALA A 504 -3.85 27.94 16.46
N VAL A 505 -4.19 28.11 17.74
CA VAL A 505 -4.70 29.39 18.27
C VAL A 505 -3.51 30.28 18.69
N SER A 506 -2.35 29.70 18.99
CA SER A 506 -1.07 30.39 19.18
C SER A 506 0.11 29.39 19.19
N THR A 507 1.35 29.87 19.34
CA THR A 507 2.55 29.03 19.46
C THR A 507 2.37 27.96 20.55
N GLY A 508 2.26 26.70 20.15
CA GLY A 508 2.18 25.55 21.04
C GLY A 508 0.78 25.18 21.56
N THR A 509 -0.29 25.84 21.12
CA THR A 509 -1.67 25.48 21.53
C THR A 509 -2.58 25.20 20.34
N MET A 510 -3.08 23.96 20.30
CA MET A 510 -3.98 23.42 19.29
C MET A 510 -5.41 23.29 19.86
N ARG A 511 -6.42 23.75 19.12
CA ARG A 511 -7.84 23.63 19.49
C ARG A 511 -8.63 22.94 18.39
N ARG A 512 -9.42 21.91 18.71
CA ARG A 512 -10.29 21.23 17.74
C ARG A 512 -11.35 22.19 17.18
N ARG A 513 -11.50 22.24 15.85
CA ARG A 513 -12.54 23.02 15.17
C ARG A 513 -13.93 22.45 15.50
N SER A 514 -14.88 23.32 15.83
CA SER A 514 -16.25 22.89 16.16
C SER A 514 -17.07 22.72 14.87
N PRO A 515 -17.93 21.68 14.74
CA PRO A 515 -18.72 21.49 13.53
C PRO A 515 -19.78 22.59 13.43
N GLY A 516 -19.62 23.56 12.52
CA GLY A 516 -20.64 24.58 12.23
C GLY A 516 -20.16 25.98 11.86
N GLU A 517 -18.89 26.32 12.09
CA GLU A 517 -18.36 27.65 11.72
C GLU A 517 -17.83 27.65 10.28
N GLY A 518 -18.76 27.67 9.32
CA GLY A 518 -18.43 27.78 7.89
C GLY A 518 -19.57 28.28 7.00
N GLN A 519 -20.70 28.70 7.58
CA GLN A 519 -21.85 29.16 6.80
C GLN A 519 -22.47 30.40 7.43
N SER A 520 -21.77 31.53 7.28
CA SER A 520 -22.39 32.85 7.39
C SER A 520 -21.60 33.87 6.58
N ASP A 521 -22.33 34.48 5.65
CA ASP A 521 -22.14 35.82 5.10
C ASP A 521 -21.09 35.98 3.99
N LEU A 522 -21.59 36.12 2.75
CA LEU A 522 -21.53 37.37 1.97
C LEU A 522 -22.31 37.20 0.65
N ASP A 523 -23.62 37.39 0.72
CA ASP A 523 -24.49 37.52 -0.46
C ASP A 523 -25.46 38.70 -0.20
N GLU A 524 -24.93 39.94 -0.16
CA GLU A 524 -25.76 41.16 -0.10
C GLU A 524 -26.11 41.66 -1.52
N LYS A 525 -27.36 41.41 -1.93
CA LYS A 525 -28.01 42.07 -3.07
C LYS A 525 -28.54 43.45 -2.68
N ALA A 526 -28.29 44.42 -3.57
CA ALA A 526 -28.74 45.82 -3.50
C ALA A 526 -30.28 46.00 -3.38
N PRO A 527 -30.77 47.12 -2.77
CA PRO A 527 -32.19 47.32 -2.53
C PRO A 527 -32.92 47.96 -3.72
N ALA A 528 -34.06 47.37 -4.10
CA ALA A 528 -35.00 47.95 -5.04
C ALA A 528 -35.94 48.97 -4.36
N LYS A 529 -36.04 50.16 -4.95
CA LYS A 529 -36.99 51.23 -4.59
C LYS A 529 -38.44 50.74 -4.78
N LYS A 530 -39.30 50.93 -3.77
CA LYS A 530 -40.77 50.91 -3.91
C LYS A 530 -41.33 52.30 -3.64
N SER A 531 -42.14 52.80 -4.58
CA SER A 531 -42.92 54.03 -4.47
C SER A 531 -44.42 53.75 -4.66
N ALA A 532 -45.24 54.26 -3.72
CA ALA A 532 -46.68 54.58 -3.76
C ALA A 532 -47.67 53.41 -4.04
N ALA A 533 -48.90 53.31 -3.52
CA ALA A 533 -49.86 54.14 -2.79
C ALA A 533 -50.73 53.17 -1.92
N GLY A 534 -51.47 53.49 -0.85
CA GLY A 534 -52.42 54.57 -0.57
C GLY A 534 -53.84 53.97 -0.37
N LYS A 535 -54.53 54.33 0.74
CA LYS A 535 -55.91 53.98 1.22
C LYS A 535 -56.00 52.67 2.03
N GLY A 536 -56.67 52.53 3.19
CA GLY A 536 -57.55 53.33 4.05
C GLY A 536 -58.16 52.35 5.11
N PRO A 537 -58.67 52.78 6.29
CA PRO A 537 -58.80 51.91 7.46
C PRO A 537 -60.23 51.41 7.79
N ARG A 538 -60.27 50.43 8.72
CA ARG A 538 -61.36 49.97 9.64
C ARG A 538 -62.26 48.81 9.19
N SER A 539 -62.30 47.75 10.00
CA SER A 539 -63.46 47.49 10.89
C SER A 539 -63.14 46.49 12.02
N ARG A 540 -63.59 46.83 13.23
CA ARG A 540 -63.66 46.03 14.46
C ARG A 540 -64.67 44.87 14.35
N LYS A 541 -64.40 43.77 15.06
CA LYS A 541 -65.30 42.92 15.87
C LYS A 541 -64.49 41.66 16.23
N ARG A 542 -64.51 41.08 17.43
CA ARG A 542 -65.16 41.39 18.70
C ARG A 542 -64.37 40.63 19.77
#